data_AF-A0A9D5G9Y8-F1
#
_entry.id   AF-A0A9D5G9Y8-F1
#
_cell.length_a   1.000
_cell.length_b   1.000
_cell.length_c   1.000
_cell.angle_alpha   90.00
_cell.angle_beta   90.00
_cell.angle_gamma   90.00
#
_symmetry.space_group_name_H-M   'P 1'
#
loop_
_entity.id
_entity.type
_entity.pdbx_description
1 polymer ?
#
loop_
_entity_poly.entity_id
_entity_poly.type
_entity_poly.pdbx_seq_one_letter_code
_entity_poly.pdbx_strand_id
1 'polypeptide(L)' 'MEIGKPVRALRAIDLGSEGKLEAGSVGVLESMNNGPYLPYLVRFPHGSFAFEDGEIEEAEDESPSQA' A
#
# COMPACT_ATOMS: atom_id res chain seq x y z
N MET A 1 -11.77 0.14 1.16
CA MET A 1 -10.59 0.04 0.27
C MET A 1 -11.10 -0.25 -1.14
N GLU A 2 -10.51 0.37 -2.17
CA GLU A 2 -10.91 0.19 -3.58
C GLU A 2 -9.68 0.15 -4.50
N ILE A 3 -9.70 -0.70 -5.54
CA ILE A 3 -8.61 -0.78 -6.52
C ILE A 3 -8.48 0.57 -7.24
N GLY A 4 -7.24 1.06 -7.37
CA GLY A 4 -6.92 2.37 -7.95
C GLY A 4 -6.92 3.50 -6.92
N LYS A 5 -7.31 3.26 -5.67
CA LYS A 5 -7.24 4.24 -4.58
C LYS A 5 -5.92 4.15 -3.81
N PRO A 6 -5.48 5.28 -3.22
CA PRO A 6 -4.31 5.27 -2.37
C PRO A 6 -4.58 4.48 -1.08
N VAL A 7 -3.58 3.71 -0.66
CA VAL A 7 -3.58 2.96 0.60
C VAL A 7 -2.24 3.19 1.30
N ARG A 8 -2.27 3.18 2.62
CA ARG A 8 -1.09 3.37 3.47
C ARG A 8 -0.63 2.03 4.03
N ALA A 9 0.65 1.72 3.87
CA ALA A 9 1.27 0.57 4.52
C ALA A 9 1.44 0.84 6.01
N LEU A 10 0.96 -0.06 6.86
CA LEU A 10 1.07 0.04 8.32
C LEU A 10 2.37 -0.57 8.85
N ARG A 11 2.98 -1.47 8.08
CA ARG A 11 4.29 -2.04 8.37
C ARG A 11 5.36 -1.53 7.41
N ALA A 12 6.60 -1.59 7.86
CA ALA A 12 7.73 -1.46 6.99
C ALA A 12 8.05 -2.79 6.28
N ILE A 13 8.58 -2.72 5.06
CA ILE A 13 9.07 -3.87 4.31
C ILE A 13 10.56 -3.68 4.04
N ASP A 14 11.37 -4.63 4.47
CA ASP A 14 12.79 -4.67 4.11
C ASP A 14 12.94 -5.22 2.68
N LEU A 15 13.55 -4.43 1.79
CA LEU A 15 13.80 -4.80 0.39
C LEU A 15 15.24 -5.28 0.19
N GLY A 16 15.95 -5.60 1.28
CA GLY A 16 17.35 -5.99 1.26
C GLY A 16 18.24 -4.88 0.70
N SER A 17 19.00 -5.19 -0.35
CA SER A 17 19.96 -4.25 -0.94
C SER A 17 19.32 -3.06 -1.65
N GLU A 18 18.02 -3.12 -1.94
CA GLU A 18 17.26 -2.04 -2.59
C GLU A 18 16.70 -1.03 -1.58
N GLY A 19 16.90 -1.26 -0.29
CA GLY A 19 16.50 -0.38 0.79
C GLY A 19 15.32 -0.91 1.59
N LYS A 20 14.42 -0.02 2.01
CA LYS A 20 13.31 -0.33 2.89
C LYS A 20 12.10 0.55 2.56
N LEU A 21 10.92 -0.05 2.47
CA LEU A 21 9.66 0.66 2.48
C LEU A 21 9.30 1.00 3.92
N GLU A 22 9.16 2.28 4.24
CA GLU A 22 8.85 2.71 5.61
C GLU A 22 7.36 2.51 5.93
N ALA A 23 7.05 2.25 7.19
CA ALA A 23 5.66 2.29 7.67
C ALA A 23 5.10 3.70 7.48
N GLY A 24 3.83 3.80 7.08
CA GLY A 24 3.19 5.05 6.68
C GLY A 24 3.36 5.40 5.20
N SER A 25 4.15 4.63 4.44
CA SER A 25 4.28 4.84 2.99
C SER A 25 2.93 4.67 2.30
N VAL A 26 2.62 5.59 1.38
CA VAL A 26 1.39 5.54 0.58
C VAL A 26 1.70 4.96 -0.80
N GLY A 27 0.90 3.98 -1.21
CA GLY A 27 0.92 3.37 -2.53
C GLY A 27 -0.49 3.29 -3.12
N VAL A 28 -0.62 2.71 -4.30
CA VAL A 28 -1.91 2.54 -4.98
C VAL A 28 -2.32 1.08 -4.96
N LEU A 29 -3.53 0.77 -4.50
CA LEU A 29 -4.04 -0.60 -4.48
C LEU A 29 -4.30 -1.10 -5.92
N GLU A 30 -3.56 -2.12 -6.36
CA GLU A 30 -3.70 -2.70 -7.71
C GLU A 30 -4.61 -3.93 -7.72
N SER A 31 -4.66 -4.71 -6.62
CA SER A 31 -5.48 -5.92 -6.52
C SER A 31 -5.87 -6.21 -5.08
N MET A 32 -7.03 -6.83 -4.90
CA MET A 32 -7.51 -7.41 -3.63
C MET A 32 -7.66 -8.94 -3.69
N ASN A 33 -7.12 -9.56 -4.74
CA ASN A 33 -7.21 -11.01 -4.97
C ASN A 33 -5.89 -11.58 -5.51
N ASN A 34 -4.76 -11.10 -4.97
CA ASN A 34 -3.42 -11.52 -5.40
C ASN A 34 -3.06 -12.95 -4.93
N GLY A 35 -3.54 -13.37 -3.76
CA GLY A 35 -3.31 -14.71 -3.23
C GLY A 35 -4.04 -14.97 -1.90
N PRO A 36 -4.04 -16.21 -1.39
CA PRO A 36 -4.83 -16.59 -0.22
C PRO A 36 -4.33 -16.00 1.12
N TYR A 37 -3.05 -15.64 1.21
CA TYR A 37 -2.44 -15.07 2.43
C TYR A 37 -2.03 -13.60 2.27
N LEU A 38 -1.80 -13.15 1.03
CA LEU A 38 -1.41 -11.79 0.69
C LEU A 38 -2.35 -11.28 -0.42
N PRO A 39 -3.62 -11.00 -0.09
CA PRO A 39 -4.63 -10.66 -1.09
C PRO A 39 -4.41 -9.26 -1.69
N TYR A 40 -3.80 -8.33 -0.94
CA TYR A 40 -3.65 -6.95 -1.36
C TYR A 40 -2.33 -6.72 -2.09
N LEU A 41 -2.37 -6.34 -3.36
CA LEU A 41 -1.19 -5.91 -4.11
C LEU A 41 -1.20 -4.39 -4.20
N VAL A 42 -0.14 -3.75 -3.72
CA VAL A 42 -0.03 -2.29 -3.67
C VAL A 42 1.22 -1.83 -4.39
N ARG A 43 1.07 -0.85 -5.28
CA ARG A 43 2.16 -0.25 -6.04
C ARG A 43 2.72 0.98 -5.35
N PHE A 44 4.03 0.94 -5.12
CA PHE A 44 4.85 2.04 -4.62
C PHE A 44 5.83 2.51 -5.70
N PRO A 45 6.53 3.65 -5.50
CA PRO A 45 7.57 4.11 -6.43
C PRO A 45 8.68 3.08 -6.67
N HIS A 46 8.97 2.23 -5.67
CA HIS A 46 10.02 1.21 -5.72
C HIS A 46 9.56 -0.13 -6.33
N GLY A 47 8.26 -0.33 -6.56
CA GLY A 47 7.70 -1.60 -7.05
C GLY A 47 6.35 -1.93 -6.44
N SER A 48 5.78 -3.07 -6.83
CA SER A 48 4.52 -3.58 -6.28
C SER A 48 4.80 -4.65 -5.22
N PHE A 49 4.17 -4.52 -4.06
CA PHE A 49 4.35 -5.41 -2.91
C PHE A 49 3.00 -5.94 -2.44
N ALA A 50 3.00 -7.19 -1.96
CA ALA A 50 1.80 -7.85 -1.48
C ALA A 50 1.69 -7.78 0.05
N PHE A 51 0.49 -7.54 0.54
CA PHE A 51 0.17 -7.32 1.95
C PHE A 51 -0.96 -8.26 2.38
N GLU A 52 -0.91 -8.67 3.65
CA GLU A 52 -2.01 -9.38 4.29
C GLU A 52 -3.09 -8.40 4.79
N ASP A 53 -4.20 -8.96 5.26
CA ASP A 53 -5.28 -8.16 5.84
C ASP A 53 -4.85 -7.51 7.16
N GLY A 54 -5.10 -6.21 7.30
CA GLY A 54 -4.67 -5.41 8.45
C GLY A 54 -3.26 -4.81 8.34
N GLU A 55 -2.50 -5.07 7.26
CA GLU A 55 -1.20 -4.44 7.03
C GLU A 55 -1.26 -3.16 6.19
N ILE A 56 -2.44 -2.86 5.64
CA ILE A 56 -2.71 -1.64 4.90
C ILE A 56 -4.02 -1.02 5.37
N GLU A 57 -4.14 0.29 5.22
CA GLU A 57 -5.37 1.05 5.46
C GLU A 57 -5.67 1.96 4.27
N GLU A 58 -6.92 2.43 4.16
CA GLU A 58 -7.26 3.48 3.19
C GLU A 58 -6.50 4.74 3.56
N ALA A 59 -5.69 5.24 2.62
CA ALA A 59 -5.16 6.58 2.76
C ALA A 59 -6.27 7.51 2.29
N GLU A 60 -6.77 8.37 3.17
CA GLU A 60 -7.63 9.46 2.72
C GLU A 60 -6.84 10.25 1.67
N ASP A 61 -7.41 10.35 0.48
CA ASP A 61 -7.04 11.41 -0.45
C ASP A 61 -7.33 12.69 0.34
N GLU A 62 -6.31 13.32 0.92
CA GLU A 62 -6.39 14.73 1.30
C GLU A 62 -6.57 15.51 -0.01
N SER A 63 -7.75 15.37 -0.64
CA SER A 63 -8.31 16.38 -1.49
C SER A 63 -8.28 17.62 -0.60
N PRO A 64 -7.45 18.64 -0.92
CA PRO A 64 -7.49 19.85 -0.14
C PRO A 64 -8.93 20.31 -0.23
N SER A 65 -9.65 20.24 0.89
CA SER A 65 -10.90 20.97 1.05
C SER A 65 -10.48 22.44 0.94
N GLN A 66 -10.46 22.93 -0.29
CA GLN A 66 -10.22 24.32 -0.62
C GLN A 66 -11.43 25.10 -0.12
N ALA A 67 -11.17 25.90 0.92
CA ALA A 67 -11.82 27.16 1.30
C ALA A 67 -13.32 27.17 1.65
#